data_AF-A0A5A9E3E4-F1
#
_entry.id   AF-A0A5A9E3E4-F1
#
_cell.length_a   1.000
_cell.length_b   1.000
_cell.length_c   1.000
_cell.angle_alpha   90.00
_cell.angle_beta   90.00
_cell.angle_gamma   90.00
#
_symmetry.space_group_name_H-M   'P 1'
#
loop_
_entity.id
_entity.type
_entity.pdbx_description
1 polymer ?
#
loop_
_entity_poly.entity_id
_entity_poly.type
_entity_poly.pdbx_seq_one_letter_code
_entity_poly.pdbx_strand_id
1 'polypeptide(L)'
;MEKKKRLWTEEEDQLILEVVQSYREKGKSKREAFEEAALKIKRTPGTCSHRYYTKLNKQTSKVSLESCIAFLQREMRGSEQKENKLLLNEKEELLLKQDELKKRYIAYSEKHKKLKAMLSLLKEAEALDKNAGLPSPIIH
;
A
#
# COMPACT_ATOMS: atom_id res chain seq x y z
N MET A 1 -29.44 8.36 54.44
CA MET A 1 -28.64 7.15 54.77
C MET A 1 -27.65 6.92 53.64
N GLU A 2 -26.37 7.20 53.86
CA GLU A 2 -25.31 6.99 52.87
C GLU A 2 -25.08 5.48 52.67
N LYS A 3 -25.45 4.93 51.52
CA LYS A 3 -25.20 3.51 51.20
C LYS A 3 -23.70 3.33 50.94
N LYS A 4 -22.98 2.82 51.93
CA LYS A 4 -21.56 2.44 51.83
C LYS A 4 -21.41 1.43 50.67
N LYS A 5 -20.68 1.81 49.62
CA LYS A 5 -20.44 0.92 48.46
C LYS A 5 -19.58 -0.26 48.91
N ARG A 6 -20.11 -1.49 48.76
CA ARG A 6 -19.35 -2.72 49.00
C ARG A 6 -18.22 -2.83 47.99
N LEU A 7 -16.98 -2.83 48.47
CA LEU A 7 -15.79 -3.03 47.65
C LEU A 7 -15.84 -4.41 46.97
N TRP A 8 -15.28 -4.49 45.77
CA TRP A 8 -15.11 -5.75 45.05
C TRP A 8 -13.91 -6.50 45.62
N THR A 9 -14.02 -7.82 45.72
CA THR A 9 -12.89 -8.68 46.08
C THR A 9 -12.35 -9.39 44.85
N GLU A 10 -11.10 -9.84 44.92
CA GLU A 10 -10.45 -10.56 43.82
C GLU A 10 -11.17 -11.88 43.52
N GLU A 11 -11.72 -12.54 44.55
CA GLU A 11 -12.49 -13.77 44.39
C GLU A 11 -13.80 -13.53 43.64
N GLU A 12 -14.45 -12.38 43.84
CA GLU A 12 -15.63 -12.01 43.07
C GLU A 12 -15.30 -11.76 41.60
N ASP A 13 -14.18 -11.10 41.32
CA ASP A 13 -13.71 -10.85 39.96
C ASP A 13 -13.32 -12.15 39.25
N GLN A 14 -12.60 -13.04 39.95
CA GLN A 14 -12.21 -14.35 39.43
C GLN A 14 -13.43 -15.23 39.12
N LEU A 15 -14.44 -15.23 39.99
CA LEU A 15 -15.67 -15.99 39.75
C LEU A 15 -16.43 -15.48 38.51
N ILE A 16 -16.52 -14.16 38.34
CA ILE A 16 -17.16 -13.57 37.15
C ILE A 16 -16.41 -14.00 35.89
N LEU A 17 -15.07 -13.96 35.89
CA LEU A 17 -14.24 -14.40 34.76
C LEU A 17 -14.46 -15.88 34.43
N GLU A 18 -14.39 -16.75 35.43
CA GLU A 18 -14.53 -18.20 35.26
C GLU A 18 -15.90 -18.58 34.70
N VAL A 19 -16.98 -18.01 35.25
CA VAL A 19 -18.34 -18.28 34.80
C VAL A 19 -18.55 -17.79 33.36
N VAL A 20 -18.08 -16.57 33.03
CA VAL A 20 -18.19 -16.05 31.66
C VAL A 20 -17.38 -16.88 30.66
N GLN A 21 -16.20 -17.35 31.04
CA GLN A 21 -15.38 -18.20 30.18
C GLN A 21 -16.00 -19.58 29.97
N SER A 22 -16.48 -20.24 31.03
CA SER A 22 -17.21 -21.51 30.96
C SER A 22 -18.44 -21.43 30.06
N TYR A 23 -19.19 -20.33 30.13
CA TYR A 23 -20.35 -20.10 29.26
C TYR A 23 -19.94 -19.85 27.81
N ARG A 24 -18.86 -19.10 27.58
CA ARG A 24 -18.31 -18.87 26.23
C ARG A 24 -17.89 -20.19 25.57
N GLU A 25 -17.20 -21.07 26.29
CA GLU A 25 -16.77 -22.38 25.78
C GLU A 25 -17.96 -23.30 25.47
N LYS A 26 -19.06 -23.16 26.21
CA LYS A 26 -20.31 -23.90 25.99
C LYS A 26 -21.22 -23.27 24.92
N GLY A 27 -20.82 -22.16 24.30
CA GLY A 27 -21.62 -21.42 23.32
C GLY A 27 -22.87 -20.73 23.90
N LYS A 28 -22.92 -20.56 25.23
CA LYS A 28 -24.05 -19.92 25.93
C LYS A 28 -23.88 -18.40 25.98
N SER A 29 -24.97 -17.70 26.30
CA SER A 29 -24.96 -16.25 26.32
C SER A 29 -24.21 -15.69 27.54
N LYS A 30 -23.53 -14.56 27.38
CA LYS A 30 -22.90 -13.84 28.50
C LYS A 30 -23.93 -13.35 29.53
N ARG A 31 -25.18 -13.13 29.10
CA ARG A 31 -26.28 -12.70 29.97
C ARG A 31 -26.56 -13.77 31.03
N GLU A 32 -26.71 -15.02 30.62
CA GLU A 32 -26.93 -16.14 31.55
C GLU A 32 -25.72 -16.33 32.47
N ALA A 33 -24.50 -16.11 31.96
CA ALA A 33 -23.28 -16.15 32.78
C ALA A 33 -23.29 -15.08 33.89
N PHE A 34 -23.74 -13.86 33.59
CA PHE A 34 -23.86 -12.81 34.60
C PHE A 34 -24.98 -13.06 35.59
N GLU A 35 -26.06 -13.72 35.18
CA GLU A 35 -27.14 -14.15 36.06
C GLU A 35 -26.63 -15.20 37.06
N GLU A 36 -25.89 -16.22 36.60
CA GLU A 36 -25.28 -17.22 37.48
C GLU A 36 -24.24 -16.62 38.43
N ALA A 37 -23.34 -15.78 37.91
CA ALA A 37 -22.32 -15.14 38.74
C ALA A 37 -22.97 -14.25 39.82
N ALA A 38 -23.97 -13.46 39.44
CA ALA A 38 -24.72 -12.58 40.36
C ALA A 38 -25.37 -13.34 41.51
N LEU A 39 -25.94 -14.52 41.22
CA LEU A 39 -26.52 -15.40 42.24
C LEU A 39 -25.47 -15.86 43.25
N LYS A 40 -24.26 -16.23 42.79
CA LYS A 40 -23.17 -16.72 43.65
C LYS A 40 -22.57 -15.63 44.55
N ILE A 41 -22.34 -14.42 44.02
CA ILE A 41 -21.73 -13.30 44.80
C ILE A 41 -22.76 -12.35 45.44
N LYS A 42 -24.05 -12.70 45.38
CA LYS A 42 -25.17 -11.91 45.92
C LYS A 42 -25.15 -10.45 45.44
N ARG A 43 -24.85 -10.25 44.15
CA ARG A 43 -24.93 -8.94 43.47
C ARG A 43 -26.01 -8.97 42.40
N THR A 44 -26.23 -7.86 41.70
CA THR A 44 -27.15 -7.85 40.55
C THR A 44 -26.42 -8.22 39.25
N PRO A 45 -27.09 -8.88 38.29
CA PRO A 45 -26.49 -9.22 36.99
C PRO A 45 -25.92 -8.01 36.26
N GLY A 46 -26.62 -6.85 36.32
CA GLY A 46 -26.13 -5.59 35.76
C GLY A 46 -24.83 -5.10 36.40
N THR A 47 -24.66 -5.30 37.71
CA THR A 47 -23.44 -4.93 38.44
C THR A 47 -22.26 -5.84 38.05
N CYS A 48 -22.51 -7.13 37.84
CA CYS A 48 -21.51 -8.09 37.38
C CYS A 48 -21.08 -7.81 35.94
N SER A 49 -22.04 -7.55 35.05
CA SER A 49 -21.80 -7.14 33.66
C SER A 49 -20.96 -5.86 33.60
N HIS A 50 -21.31 -4.84 34.39
CA HIS A 50 -20.56 -3.60 34.44
C HIS A 50 -19.12 -3.81 34.94
N ARG A 51 -18.92 -4.59 36.01
CA ARG A 51 -17.58 -4.94 36.52
C ARG A 51 -16.75 -5.68 35.46
N TYR A 52 -17.36 -6.65 34.81
CA TYR A 52 -16.75 -7.42 33.72
C TYR A 52 -16.27 -6.49 32.60
N TYR A 53 -17.13 -5.63 32.05
CA TYR A 53 -16.71 -4.78 30.92
C TYR A 53 -15.72 -3.66 31.30
N THR A 54 -15.80 -3.13 32.52
CA THR A 54 -14.96 -1.99 32.94
C THR A 54 -13.56 -2.39 33.40
N LYS A 55 -13.43 -3.54 34.06
CA LYS A 55 -12.20 -3.98 34.71
C LYS A 55 -11.64 -5.30 34.17
N LEU A 56 -12.49 -6.26 33.80
CA LEU A 56 -12.06 -7.64 33.52
C LEU A 56 -11.88 -7.93 32.01
N ASN A 57 -12.81 -7.49 31.16
CA ASN A 57 -12.82 -7.74 29.71
C ASN A 57 -11.75 -6.96 28.94
N LYS A 58 -11.08 -5.99 29.58
CA LYS A 58 -9.94 -5.28 28.99
C LYS A 58 -8.70 -6.18 28.83
N GLN A 59 -8.67 -7.34 29.51
CA GLN A 59 -7.55 -8.27 29.45
C GLN A 59 -7.71 -9.35 28.36
N THR A 60 -8.92 -9.66 27.90
CA THR A 60 -9.18 -10.85 27.04
C THR A 60 -9.38 -10.54 25.55
N SER A 61 -9.35 -9.28 25.14
CA SER A 61 -9.57 -8.86 23.74
C SER A 61 -8.43 -8.03 23.17
N LYS A 62 -7.18 -8.31 23.55
CA LYS A 62 -6.03 -7.78 22.82
C LYS A 62 -5.67 -8.78 21.72
N VAL A 63 -6.27 -8.59 20.55
CA VAL A 63 -5.52 -8.87 19.31
C VAL A 63 -4.25 -8.03 19.44
N SER A 64 -3.09 -8.66 19.51
CA SER A 64 -1.85 -7.91 19.69
C SER A 64 -1.60 -7.07 18.44
N LEU A 65 -0.93 -5.95 18.62
CA LEU A 65 -0.54 -5.13 17.48
C LEU A 65 0.31 -5.96 16.51
N GLU A 66 1.16 -6.85 17.03
CA GLU A 66 1.93 -7.81 16.25
C GLU A 66 1.07 -8.74 15.38
N SER A 67 -0.08 -9.25 15.88
CA SER A 67 -0.92 -10.13 15.06
C SER A 67 -1.69 -9.38 13.99
N CYS A 68 -2.09 -8.13 14.25
CA CYS A 68 -2.62 -7.23 13.22
C CYS A 68 -1.58 -6.91 12.15
N ILE A 69 -0.34 -6.60 12.56
CA ILE A 69 0.77 -6.33 11.64
C ILE A 69 1.07 -7.56 10.79
N ALA A 70 1.16 -8.74 11.39
CA ALA A 70 1.42 -9.99 10.68
C ALA A 70 0.29 -10.33 9.68
N PHE A 71 -0.96 -10.09 10.04
CA PHE A 71 -2.11 -10.27 9.15
C PHE A 71 -2.06 -9.33 7.94
N LEU A 72 -1.88 -8.03 8.17
CA LEU A 72 -1.80 -7.04 7.10
C LEU A 72 -0.60 -7.30 6.18
N GLN A 73 0.55 -7.67 6.76
CA GLN A 73 1.71 -8.08 5.98
C GLN A 73 1.44 -9.34 5.16
N ARG A 74 0.63 -10.29 5.62
CA ARG A 74 0.32 -11.49 4.84
C ARG A 74 -0.60 -11.20 3.66
N GLU A 75 -1.65 -10.41 3.90
CA GLU A 75 -2.65 -10.08 2.88
C GLU A 75 -2.08 -9.18 1.77
N MET A 76 -1.18 -8.25 2.11
CA MET A 76 -0.61 -7.31 1.13
C MET A 76 0.57 -7.88 0.32
N ARG A 77 1.16 -9.02 0.71
CA ARG A 77 2.44 -9.49 0.12
C ARG A 77 2.31 -10.32 -1.16
N GLY A 78 1.13 -10.83 -1.49
CA GLY A 78 0.96 -11.84 -2.54
C GLY A 78 1.08 -11.33 -3.98
N SER A 79 0.28 -10.33 -4.34
CA SER A 79 0.14 -9.82 -5.72
C SER A 79 1.02 -8.59 -5.95
N GLU A 80 0.92 -7.59 -5.06
CA GLU A 80 1.57 -6.28 -5.22
C GLU A 80 3.09 -6.38 -5.28
N GLN A 81 3.72 -7.31 -4.56
CA GLN A 81 5.17 -7.42 -4.52
C GLN A 81 5.77 -8.02 -5.79
N LYS A 82 5.06 -8.96 -6.42
CA LYS A 82 5.47 -9.51 -7.71
C LYS A 82 5.29 -8.48 -8.81
N GLU A 83 4.16 -7.78 -8.80
CA GLU A 83 3.86 -6.71 -9.75
C GLU A 83 4.87 -5.56 -9.62
N ASN A 84 5.16 -5.11 -8.40
CA ASN A 84 6.17 -4.07 -8.16
C ASN A 84 7.55 -4.47 -8.66
N LYS A 85 7.94 -5.74 -8.51
CA LYS A 85 9.22 -6.23 -9.02
C LYS A 85 9.26 -6.22 -10.55
N LEU A 86 8.17 -6.62 -11.21
CA LEU A 86 8.06 -6.58 -12.68
C LEU A 86 8.10 -5.14 -13.20
N LEU A 87 7.34 -4.24 -12.56
CA LEU A 87 7.33 -2.81 -12.91
C LEU A 87 8.70 -2.15 -12.72
N LEU A 88 9.45 -2.56 -11.69
CA LEU A 88 10.80 -2.05 -11.48
C LEU A 88 11.74 -2.47 -12.62
N ASN A 89 11.69 -3.74 -13.04
CA ASN A 89 12.48 -4.22 -14.16
C ASN A 89 12.10 -3.53 -15.47
N GLU A 90 10.80 -3.37 -15.74
CA GLU A 90 10.31 -2.68 -16.93
C GLU A 90 10.76 -1.22 -16.96
N LYS A 91 10.71 -0.54 -15.80
CA LYS A 91 11.22 0.83 -15.66
C LYS A 91 12.71 0.93 -15.99
N GLU A 92 13.52 -0.03 -15.53
CA GLU A 92 14.95 -0.06 -15.85
C GLU A 92 15.20 -0.24 -17.35
N GLU A 93 14.48 -1.15 -18.00
CA GLU A 93 14.56 -1.33 -19.46
C GLU A 93 14.14 -0.09 -20.23
N LEU A 94 13.07 0.58 -19.81
CA LEU A 94 12.59 1.81 -20.43
C LEU A 94 13.59 2.95 -20.30
N LEU A 95 14.27 3.06 -19.15
CA LEU A 95 15.34 4.05 -18.95
C LEU A 95 16.50 3.82 -19.92
N LEU A 96 16.92 2.57 -20.11
CA LEU A 96 17.97 2.22 -21.08
C LEU A 96 17.54 2.57 -22.51
N LYS A 97 16.32 2.18 -22.92
CA LYS A 97 15.78 2.52 -24.24
C LYS A 97 15.69 4.03 -24.44
N GLN A 98 15.29 4.77 -23.42
CA GLN A 98 15.20 6.23 -23.48
C GLN A 98 16.58 6.88 -23.71
N ASP A 99 17.63 6.39 -23.04
CA ASP A 99 18.99 6.87 -23.24
C ASP A 99 19.50 6.57 -24.66
N GLU A 100 19.27 5.36 -25.17
CA GLU A 100 19.60 5.02 -26.56
C GLU A 100 18.86 5.89 -27.58
N LEU A 101 17.56 6.11 -27.39
CA LEU A 101 16.75 6.95 -28.25
C LEU A 101 17.25 8.40 -28.27
N LYS A 102 17.63 8.94 -27.12
CA LYS A 102 18.24 10.29 -27.02
C LYS A 102 19.55 10.36 -27.80
N LYS A 103 20.43 9.37 -27.66
CA LYS A 103 21.70 9.30 -28.42
C LYS A 103 21.45 9.24 -29.93
N ARG A 104 20.51 8.40 -30.37
CA ARG A 104 20.12 8.29 -31.78
C ARG A 104 19.54 9.60 -32.31
N TYR A 105 18.68 10.26 -31.54
CA TYR A 105 18.09 11.54 -31.92
C TYR A 105 19.16 12.61 -32.14
N ILE A 106 20.13 12.73 -31.22
CA ILE A 106 21.25 13.67 -31.35
C ILE A 106 22.04 13.37 -32.64
N ALA A 107 22.38 12.11 -32.88
CA ALA A 107 23.12 11.70 -34.08
C ALA A 107 22.36 12.02 -35.38
N TYR A 108 21.04 11.77 -35.42
CA TYR A 108 20.20 12.10 -36.56
C TYR A 108 20.05 13.61 -36.76
N SER A 109 19.92 14.37 -35.67
CA SER A 109 19.87 15.83 -35.73
C SER A 109 21.14 16.41 -36.36
N GLU A 110 22.32 15.92 -35.97
CA GLU A 110 23.59 16.36 -36.54
C GLU A 110 23.73 15.97 -38.02
N LYS A 111 23.33 14.75 -38.40
CA LYS A 111 23.29 14.34 -39.81
C LYS A 111 22.35 15.23 -40.63
N HIS A 112 21.18 15.54 -40.08
CA HIS A 112 20.20 16.41 -40.74
C HIS A 112 20.76 17.83 -40.96
N LYS A 113 21.42 18.42 -39.96
CA LYS A 113 22.09 19.72 -40.10
C LYS A 113 23.13 19.72 -41.22
N LYS A 114 23.98 18.69 -41.28
CA LYS A 114 24.99 18.53 -42.34
C LYS A 114 24.35 18.43 -43.73
N LEU A 115 23.33 17.58 -43.86
CA LEU A 115 22.61 17.41 -45.13
C LEU A 115 21.95 18.72 -45.58
N LYS A 116 21.34 19.46 -44.64
CA LYS A 116 20.73 20.76 -44.92
C LYS A 116 21.76 21.79 -45.40
N ALA A 117 22.95 21.82 -44.78
CA ALA A 117 24.04 22.68 -45.23
C ALA A 117 24.53 22.30 -46.63
N MET A 118 24.72 21.01 -46.91
CA MET A 118 25.13 20.52 -48.23
C MET A 118 24.09 20.84 -49.31
N LEU A 119 22.80 20.73 -49.00
CA LEU A 119 21.72 21.13 -49.89
C LEU A 119 21.72 22.64 -50.19
N SER A 120 22.10 23.48 -49.23
CA SER A 120 22.26 24.94 -49.49
C SER A 120 23.37 25.19 -50.49
N LEU A 121 24.55 24.59 -50.26
CA LEU A 121 25.71 24.74 -51.14
C LEU A 121 25.42 24.25 -52.57
N LEU A 122 24.72 23.12 -52.71
CA LEU A 122 24.34 22.61 -54.04
C LEU A 122 23.38 23.57 -54.77
N LYS A 123 22.43 24.17 -54.07
CA LYS A 123 21.53 25.19 -54.66
C LYS A 123 22.27 26.44 -55.08
N GLU A 124 23.23 26.89 -54.28
CA GLU A 124 24.09 28.03 -54.61
C GLU A 124 24.95 27.73 -55.85
N ALA A 125 25.57 26.54 -55.92
CA ALA A 125 26.35 26.10 -57.08
C ALA A 125 25.50 26.01 -58.36
N GLU A 126 24.29 25.45 -58.27
CA GLU A 126 23.35 25.38 -59.39
C GLU A 126 22.91 26.77 -59.88
N ALA A 127 22.72 27.72 -58.96
CA ALA A 127 22.41 29.10 -59.30
C ALA A 127 23.58 29.82 -59.99
N LEU A 128 24.82 29.54 -59.58
CA LEU A 128 26.03 30.06 -60.23
C LEU A 128 26.21 29.50 -61.64
N ASP A 129 25.97 28.20 -61.85
CA ASP A 129 26.07 27.54 -63.16
C ASP A 129 25.04 28.10 -64.16
N LYS A 130 23.79 28.31 -63.72
CA LYS A 130 22.74 28.95 -64.52
C LYS A 130 23.06 30.40 -64.90
N ASN A 131 23.78 31.13 -64.04
CA ASN A 131 24.21 32.51 -64.30
C ASN A 131 25.52 32.57 -65.11
N ALA A 132 26.31 31.50 -65.15
CA ALA A 132 27.60 31.45 -65.85
C ALA A 132 27.48 31.28 -67.37
N GLY A 133 26.29 30.96 -67.91
CA GLY A 133 25.99 31.07 -69.34
C GLY A 133 27.08 30.54 -70.27
N LEU A 134 27.61 29.34 -70.00
CA LEU A 134 28.59 28.72 -70.89
C LEU A 134 27.84 28.14 -72.10
N PRO A 135 28.14 28.58 -73.34
CA PRO A 135 27.52 28.01 -74.52
C PRO A 135 27.95 26.55 -74.65
N SER A 136 26.97 25.66 -74.81
CA SER A 136 27.22 24.24 -75.08
C SER A 136 28.25 24.08 -76.20
N PRO A 137 29.23 23.16 -76.08
CA PRO A 137 30.21 22.97 -77.13
C PRO A 137 29.49 22.55 -78.42
N ILE A 138 29.55 23.40 -79.44
CA ILE A 138 29.15 23.03 -80.80
C ILE A 138 30.21 22.04 -81.28
N ILE A 139 29.86 20.76 -81.27
CA ILE A 139 30.66 19.72 -81.90
C ILE A 139 30.24 19.69 -83.37
N HIS A 140 31.12 20.19 -84.25
CA HIS A 140 31.02 20.03 -85.70
C HIS A 140 31.47 18.63 -86.13
#